data_AF-A0A7C4YKI0-F1
#
_entry.id   AF-A0A7C4YKI0-F1
#
_cell.length_a   1.000
_cell.length_b   1.000
_cell.length_c   1.000
_cell.angle_alpha   90.00
_cell.angle_beta   90.00
_cell.angle_gamma   90.00
#
_symmetry.space_group_name_H-M   'P 1'
#
loop_
_entity.id
_entity.type
_entity.pdbx_description
1 polymer ?
#
loop_
_entity_poly.entity_id
_entity_poly.type
_entity_poly.pdbx_seq_one_letter_code
_entity_poly.pdbx_strand_id
1 'polypeptide(L)'
;MNTIHKNYEFLARKPKSNYKQLFVKDRWIAARTIYGKHIREDSPMSPAEIADDYGLPLEAVLEAIAYCETNPSEILEDAAREEAWMKAAGIGDPDQKTKQPILLSPRTINRLKQL
;
A
#
# COMPACT_ATOMS: atom_id res chain seq x y z
N MET A 1 0.85 -12.13 -27.88
CA MET A 1 0.87 -13.48 -27.28
C MET A 1 -0.01 -13.43 -26.04
N ASN A 2 -1.01 -14.31 -25.95
CA ASN A 2 -2.15 -14.27 -25.02
C ASN A 2 -1.81 -13.74 -23.63
N THR A 3 -2.32 -12.56 -23.29
CA THR A 3 -2.54 -12.17 -21.90
C THR A 3 -3.54 -13.17 -21.32
N ILE A 4 -3.02 -14.18 -20.63
CA ILE A 4 -3.82 -15.04 -19.78
C ILE A 4 -4.48 -14.09 -18.78
N HIS A 5 -5.74 -13.73 -19.03
CA HIS A 5 -6.56 -13.03 -18.03
C HIS A 5 -6.75 -14.05 -16.92
N LYS A 6 -5.75 -14.14 -16.03
CA LYS A 6 -5.84 -14.91 -14.80
C LYS A 6 -6.97 -14.24 -14.03
N ASN A 7 -8.14 -14.86 -14.07
CA ASN A 7 -9.27 -14.41 -13.29
C ASN A 7 -8.92 -14.70 -11.84
N TYR A 8 -8.58 -13.64 -11.11
CA TYR A 8 -8.33 -13.73 -9.68
C TYR A 8 -9.66 -13.73 -8.93
N GLU A 9 -9.87 -14.74 -8.10
CA GLU A 9 -11.13 -14.92 -7.38
C GLU A 9 -11.22 -13.98 -6.17
N PHE A 10 -10.09 -13.70 -5.54
CA PHE A 10 -9.99 -12.85 -4.37
C PHE A 10 -9.34 -11.51 -4.67
N LEU A 11 -8.57 -11.39 -5.75
CA LEU A 11 -7.96 -10.12 -6.14
C LEU A 11 -8.83 -9.32 -7.11
N ALA A 12 -8.88 -8.00 -6.92
CA ALA A 12 -9.55 -7.06 -7.80
C ALA A 12 -8.83 -5.72 -7.85
N ARG A 13 -9.07 -4.97 -8.93
CA ARG A 13 -8.70 -3.55 -8.96
C ARG A 13 -9.60 -2.76 -8.02
N LYS A 14 -8.98 -1.91 -7.19
CA LYS A 14 -9.69 -1.02 -6.30
C LYS A 14 -10.38 0.10 -7.10
N PRO A 15 -11.72 0.26 -6.99
CA PRO A 15 -12.42 1.32 -7.71
C PRO A 15 -11.93 2.70 -7.22
N LYS A 16 -11.73 3.63 -8.17
CA LYS A 16 -11.18 4.99 -7.94
C LYS A 16 -9.72 5.03 -7.47
N SER A 17 -9.00 3.91 -7.52
CA SER A 17 -7.58 3.85 -7.26
C SER A 17 -6.80 4.14 -8.55
N ASN A 18 -5.78 4.98 -8.48
CA ASN A 18 -4.84 5.20 -9.60
C ASN A 18 -3.84 4.04 -9.76
N TYR A 19 -3.81 3.12 -8.79
CA TYR A 19 -2.93 1.97 -8.79
C TYR A 19 -3.43 0.90 -9.78
N LYS A 20 -2.51 0.37 -10.58
CA LYS A 20 -2.73 -0.73 -11.54
C LYS A 20 -2.75 -2.11 -10.87
N GLN A 21 -2.03 -2.28 -9.77
CA GLN A 21 -1.91 -3.50 -8.99
C GLN A 21 -3.27 -3.99 -8.48
N LEU A 22 -3.33 -5.28 -8.21
CA LEU A 22 -4.51 -5.91 -7.64
C LEU A 22 -4.48 -5.88 -6.10
N PHE A 23 -5.68 -5.84 -5.53
CA PHE A 23 -5.94 -5.77 -4.11
C PHE A 23 -6.85 -6.92 -3.70
N VAL A 24 -6.70 -7.41 -2.48
CA VAL A 24 -7.64 -8.38 -1.91
C VAL A 24 -9.00 -7.70 -1.75
N LYS A 25 -10.04 -8.34 -2.29
CA LYS A 25 -11.45 -7.93 -2.16
C LYS A 25 -11.81 -7.77 -0.67
N ASP A 26 -12.81 -6.95 -0.39
CA ASP A 26 -13.29 -6.60 0.97
C ASP A 26 -12.37 -5.72 1.81
N ARG A 27 -11.08 -6.07 1.94
CA ARG A 27 -10.13 -5.31 2.76
C ARG A 27 -9.33 -4.27 1.99
N TRP A 28 -9.28 -4.37 0.66
CA TRP A 28 -8.48 -3.51 -0.21
C TRP A 28 -7.00 -3.45 0.18
N ILE A 29 -6.46 -4.58 0.64
CA ILE A 29 -5.04 -4.73 0.97
C ILE A 29 -4.28 -5.04 -0.33
N ALA A 30 -3.19 -4.31 -0.58
CA ALA A 30 -2.38 -4.51 -1.77
C ALA A 30 -1.69 -5.88 -1.74
N ALA A 31 -1.71 -6.60 -2.87
CA ALA A 31 -1.02 -7.89 -2.98
C ALA A 31 0.49 -7.77 -2.67
N ARG A 32 1.12 -6.66 -3.06
CA ARG A 32 2.52 -6.35 -2.74
C ARG A 32 2.79 -6.26 -1.24
N THR A 33 1.84 -5.77 -0.45
CA THR A 33 1.98 -5.70 1.02
C THR A 33 1.99 -7.11 1.63
N ILE A 34 1.11 -7.99 1.16
CA ILE A 34 1.05 -9.40 1.57
C ILE A 34 2.36 -10.10 1.20
N TYR A 35 2.79 -9.96 -0.05
CA TYR A 35 4.04 -10.54 -0.52
C TYR A 35 5.24 -10.05 0.27
N GLY A 36 5.32 -8.74 0.54
CA GLY A 36 6.41 -8.14 1.33
C GLY A 36 6.51 -8.67 2.76
N LYS A 37 5.39 -9.07 3.40
CA LYS A 37 5.44 -9.76 4.70
C LYS A 37 5.92 -11.20 4.58
N HIS A 38 5.55 -11.87 3.50
CA HIS A 38 5.96 -13.25 3.25
C HIS A 38 7.47 -13.36 2.97
N ILE A 39 8.04 -12.44 2.18
CA ILE A 39 9.45 -12.45 1.79
C ILE A 39 10.37 -11.64 2.73
N ARG A 40 9.87 -11.15 3.86
CA ARG A 40 10.64 -10.30 4.77
C ARG A 40 11.81 -11.09 5.37
N GLU A 41 13.05 -10.65 5.14
CA GLU A 41 14.26 -11.36 5.58
C GLU A 41 14.38 -11.47 7.12
N ASP A 42 13.97 -10.42 7.83
CA ASP A 42 14.06 -10.31 9.29
C ASP A 42 13.01 -11.16 10.05
N SER A 43 11.85 -11.39 9.44
CA SER A 43 10.75 -12.19 10.02
C SER A 43 9.75 -12.53 8.92
N PRO A 44 10.00 -13.60 8.14
CA PRO A 44 9.07 -14.05 7.12
C PRO A 44 7.83 -14.63 7.79
N MET A 45 6.65 -14.10 7.45
CA MET A 45 5.39 -14.67 7.93
C MET A 45 4.87 -15.75 6.98
N SER A 46 4.30 -16.79 7.56
CA SER A 46 3.61 -17.83 6.79
C SER A 46 2.31 -17.28 6.18
N PRO A 47 1.84 -17.78 5.03
CA PRO A 47 0.58 -17.35 4.44
C PRO A 47 -0.62 -17.46 5.40
N ALA A 48 -0.64 -18.49 6.25
CA ALA A 48 -1.65 -18.68 7.28
C ALA A 48 -1.61 -17.61 8.38
N GLU A 49 -0.42 -17.19 8.81
CA GLU A 49 -0.27 -16.13 9.80
C GLU A 49 -0.68 -14.77 9.24
N ILE A 50 -0.34 -14.50 7.98
CA ILE A 50 -0.77 -13.28 7.29
C ILE A 50 -2.30 -13.27 7.14
N ALA A 51 -2.91 -14.42 6.85
CA ALA A 51 -4.35 -14.55 6.77
C ALA A 51 -5.03 -14.23 8.11
N ASP A 52 -4.49 -14.74 9.22
CA ASP A 52 -4.99 -14.46 10.57
C ASP A 52 -4.78 -12.98 10.97
N ASP A 53 -3.57 -12.43 10.77
CA ASP A 53 -3.20 -11.04 11.09
C ASP A 53 -4.11 -10.01 10.42
N TYR A 54 -4.42 -10.23 9.15
CA TYR A 54 -5.29 -9.33 8.38
C TYR A 54 -6.77 -9.73 8.37
N GLY A 55 -7.12 -10.89 8.95
CA GLY A 55 -8.45 -11.46 8.88
C GLY A 55 -8.92 -11.70 7.44
N LEU A 56 -8.06 -12.31 6.63
CA LEU A 56 -8.28 -12.66 5.23
C LEU A 56 -8.45 -14.19 5.06
N PRO A 57 -9.15 -14.65 4.01
CA PRO A 57 -9.10 -16.05 3.62
C PRO A 57 -7.67 -16.47 3.25
N LEU A 58 -7.26 -17.67 3.67
CA LEU A 58 -5.94 -18.22 3.31
C LEU A 58 -5.75 -18.29 1.80
N GLU A 59 -6.80 -18.67 1.07
CA GLU A 59 -6.80 -18.73 -0.40
C GLU A 59 -6.51 -17.37 -1.03
N ALA A 60 -7.04 -16.28 -0.45
CA ALA A 60 -6.77 -14.92 -0.91
C ALA A 60 -5.31 -14.53 -0.73
N VAL A 61 -4.69 -14.95 0.37
CA VAL A 61 -3.26 -14.71 0.65
C VAL A 61 -2.38 -15.50 -0.31
N LEU A 62 -2.68 -16.78 -0.53
CA LEU A 62 -1.95 -17.63 -1.49
C LEU A 62 -2.07 -17.08 -2.92
N GLU A 63 -3.26 -16.65 -3.32
CA GLU A 63 -3.49 -16.03 -4.63
C GLU A 63 -2.70 -14.71 -4.77
N ALA A 64 -2.67 -13.87 -3.74
CA ALA A 64 -1.86 -12.66 -3.70
C ALA A 64 -0.36 -12.93 -3.85
N ILE A 65 0.16 -13.93 -3.14
CA ILE A 65 1.56 -14.35 -3.23
C ILE A 65 1.87 -14.85 -4.64
N ALA A 66 1.07 -15.77 -5.17
CA ALA A 66 1.25 -16.31 -6.51
C ALA A 66 1.16 -15.21 -7.60
N TYR A 67 0.29 -14.21 -7.43
CA TYR A 67 0.24 -13.04 -8.31
C TYR A 67 1.56 -12.26 -8.27
N CYS A 68 2.07 -11.95 -7.08
CA CYS A 68 3.33 -11.23 -6.93
C CYS A 68 4.55 -12.01 -7.41
N GLU A 69 4.59 -13.35 -7.24
CA GLU A 69 5.68 -14.20 -7.73
C GLU A 69 5.81 -14.20 -9.26
N THR A 70 4.70 -13.98 -9.99
CA THR A 70 4.76 -13.80 -11.45
C THR A 70 5.40 -12.48 -11.89
N ASN A 71 5.78 -11.63 -10.94
CA ASN A 71 6.38 -10.31 -11.12
C ASN A 71 5.68 -9.48 -12.21
N PRO A 72 4.37 -9.23 -12.08
CA PRO A 72 3.59 -8.54 -13.09
C PRO A 72 4.07 -7.10 -13.24
N SER A 73 4.24 -6.66 -14.49
CA SER A 73 4.71 -5.32 -14.83
C SER A 73 3.85 -4.20 -14.24
N GLU A 74 2.56 -4.46 -13.99
CA GLU A 74 1.66 -3.50 -13.33
C GLU A 74 2.12 -3.11 -11.92
N ILE A 75 2.63 -4.07 -11.13
CA ILE A 75 3.14 -3.78 -9.78
C ILE A 75 4.42 -2.94 -9.87
N LEU A 76 5.29 -3.24 -10.85
CA LEU A 76 6.52 -2.48 -11.09
C LEU A 76 6.22 -1.03 -11.51
N GLU A 77 5.24 -0.82 -12.38
CA GLU A 77 4.81 0.51 -12.79
C GLU A 77 4.25 1.32 -11.62
N ASP A 78 3.47 0.70 -10.74
CA ASP A 78 2.99 1.36 -9.52
C ASP A 78 4.12 1.66 -8.55
N ALA A 79 5.04 0.72 -8.33
CA ALA A 79 6.19 0.93 -7.46
C ALA A 79 7.07 2.08 -7.96
N ALA A 80 7.34 2.14 -9.27
CA ALA A 80 8.08 3.23 -9.89
C ALA A 80 7.36 4.58 -9.76
N ARG A 81 6.03 4.59 -9.88
CA ARG A 81 5.23 5.80 -9.66
C ARG A 81 5.26 6.26 -8.20
N GLU A 82 5.15 5.33 -7.25
CA GLU A 82 5.26 5.64 -5.82
C GLU A 82 6.64 6.19 -5.46
N GLU A 83 7.70 5.57 -5.98
CA GLU A 83 9.08 6.04 -5.78
C GLU A 83 9.27 7.44 -6.38
N ALA A 84 8.74 7.68 -7.59
CA ALA A 84 8.77 9.00 -8.21
C ALA A 84 7.98 10.04 -7.39
N TRP A 85 6.83 9.65 -6.81
CA TRP A 85 6.05 10.54 -5.94
C TRP A 85 6.74 10.80 -4.61
N MET A 86 7.32 9.79 -3.96
CA MET A 86 8.11 9.96 -2.74
C MET A 86 9.33 10.86 -2.97
N LYS A 87 10.05 10.66 -4.08
CA LYS A 87 11.17 11.50 -4.51
C LYS A 87 10.73 12.94 -4.81
N ALA A 88 9.61 13.12 -5.51
CA ALA A 88 9.07 14.45 -5.81
C ALA A 88 8.48 15.16 -4.58
N ALA A 89 7.92 14.41 -3.64
CA ALA A 89 7.40 14.91 -2.36
C ALA A 89 8.52 15.17 -1.33
N GLY A 90 9.77 14.76 -1.61
CA GLY A 90 10.91 14.90 -0.72
C GLY A 90 10.84 14.01 0.53
N ILE A 91 9.99 12.97 0.52
CA ILE A 91 9.87 12.02 1.63
C ILE A 91 11.05 11.06 1.54
N GLY A 92 12.03 11.24 2.43
CA GLY A 92 13.30 10.49 2.45
C GLY A 92 14.55 11.37 2.57
N ASP A 93 14.41 12.69 2.44
CA ASP A 93 15.48 13.62 2.80
C ASP A 93 15.63 13.68 4.32
N PRO A 94 16.82 13.40 4.90
CA PRO A 94 17.05 13.55 6.34
C PRO A 94 16.95 15.03 6.80
N ASP A 95 16.90 15.98 5.86
CA ASP A 95 16.70 17.41 6.10
C ASP A 95 15.22 17.85 5.99
N GLN A 96 14.26 16.92 6.07
CA GLN A 96 12.86 17.31 6.20
C GLN A 96 12.59 17.80 7.64
N LYS A 97 12.90 19.07 7.92
CA LYS A 97 12.33 19.78 9.07
C LYS A 97 10.81 19.64 8.99
N THR A 98 10.26 18.84 9.88
CA THR A 98 8.83 18.73 10.15
C THR A 98 8.18 20.09 10.03
N LYS A 99 7.36 20.31 8.99
CA LYS A 99 6.37 21.38 9.02
C LYS A 99 5.34 20.97 10.06
N GLN A 100 5.70 21.21 11.33
CA GLN A 100 4.78 21.07 12.45
C GLN A 100 3.53 21.87 12.05
N PRO A 101 2.31 21.30 12.14
CA PRO A 101 1.11 22.11 11.99
C PRO A 101 1.25 23.25 12.99
N ILE A 102 1.12 24.49 12.52
CA ILE A 102 1.24 25.68 13.35
C ILE A 102 0.19 25.54 14.46
N LEU A 103 0.63 25.10 15.64
CA LEU A 103 -0.23 25.06 16.81
C LEU A 103 -0.44 26.52 17.17
N LEU A 104 -1.59 27.08 16.78
CA LEU A 104 -1.94 28.45 17.11
C LEU A 104 -1.86 28.61 18.63
N SER A 105 -0.91 29.43 19.09
CA SER A 105 -0.78 29.77 20.50
C SER A 105 -2.12 30.31 21.04
N PRO A 106 -2.46 30.09 22.32
CA PRO A 106 -3.69 30.59 22.93
C PRO A 106 -3.94 32.09 22.70
N ARG A 107 -2.87 32.88 22.54
CA ARG A 107 -2.95 34.31 22.22
C ARG A 107 -3.54 34.59 20.83
N THR A 108 -3.30 33.74 19.84
CA THR A 108 -3.83 33.92 18.47
C THR A 108 -5.30 33.53 18.39
N ILE A 109 -5.73 32.51 19.14
CA ILE A 109 -7.14 32.11 19.24
C ILE A 109 -7.98 33.24 19.86
N ASN A 110 -7.45 33.93 20.89
CA ASN A 110 -8.19 34.97 21.59
C ASN A 110 -8.41 36.24 20.73
N ARG A 111 -7.57 36.48 19.72
CA ARG A 111 -7.71 37.59 18.78
C ARG A 111 -8.78 37.34 17.71
N LEU A 112 -9.00 36.07 17.35
CA LEU A 112 -10.03 35.64 16.38
C LEU A 112 -11.44 35.61 16.98
N LYS A 113 -11.58 35.50 18.30
CA LYS A 113 -12.88 35.53 19.00
C LYS A 113 -13.43 36.94 19.26
N GLN A 114 -12.67 37.98 18.91
CA GLN A 114 -13.04 39.38 19.13
C GLN A 114 -13.38 40.11 17.81
N LEU A 115 -13.59 39.35 16.73
CA LEU A 115 -14.12 39.80 15.43
C LEU A 115 -15.58 39.39 15.29
#